data_AF-A0A6M8W7M6-F1
#
_entry.id   AF-A0A6M8W7M6-F1
#
_cell.length_a   1.000
_cell.length_b   1.000
_cell.length_c   1.000
_cell.angle_alpha   90.00
_cell.angle_beta   90.00
_cell.angle_gamma   90.00
#
_symmetry.space_group_name_H-M   'P 1'
#
loop_
_entity.id
_entity.type
_entity.pdbx_description
1 polymer ?
#
loop_
_entity_poly.entity_id
_entity_poly.type
_entity_poly.pdbx_seq_one_letter_code
_entity_poly.pdbx_strand_id
1 'polypeptide(L)'
;MKKSEPAGREQLLQRVRALVEQGKADEALKLIKSVDGTDPVLMNAAGVCYLRAGRPAKAVEVFHRLCVGDGLGVRAGTSPLHVANFAAALLLSGNLNGCRHKLRLVDRSHPVAVQLHSAIARWEGSLGAWQRVLLRLGMFEPERPIGLDGPAGAFV
;
A
#
# COMPACT_ATOMS: atom_id res chain seq x y z
N MET A 1 17.73 6.97 28.70
CA MET A 1 18.17 6.36 27.43
C MET A 1 17.93 4.86 27.49
N LYS A 2 16.78 4.34 27.02
CA LYS A 2 16.55 2.89 26.95
C LYS A 2 16.89 2.38 25.55
N LYS A 3 18.07 1.77 25.45
CA LYS A 3 18.64 1.19 24.24
C LYS A 3 18.16 -0.27 24.10
N SER A 4 16.83 -0.49 24.04
CA SER A 4 16.23 -1.85 24.13
C SER A 4 15.38 -2.29 22.93
N GLU A 5 15.38 -1.60 21.78
CA GLU A 5 14.20 -1.63 20.89
C GLU A 5 14.24 -2.34 19.51
N PRO A 6 15.33 -2.98 18.99
CA PRO A 6 15.23 -3.70 17.72
C PRO A 6 14.57 -5.08 17.86
N ALA A 7 14.87 -5.84 18.93
CA ALA A 7 14.34 -7.19 19.14
C ALA A 7 12.83 -7.18 19.49
N GLY A 8 12.39 -6.24 20.33
CA GLY A 8 10.97 -6.09 20.67
C GLY A 8 10.11 -5.66 19.47
N ARG A 9 10.62 -4.76 18.63
CA ARG A 9 9.95 -4.36 17.39
C ARG A 9 9.82 -5.51 16.40
N GLU A 10 10.89 -6.29 16.22
CA GLU A 10 10.86 -7.44 15.32
C GLU A 10 9.86 -8.50 15.80
N GLN A 11 9.85 -8.83 17.09
CA GLN A 11 8.85 -9.74 17.68
C GLN A 11 7.42 -9.23 17.50
N LEU A 12 7.21 -7.93 17.70
CA LEU A 12 5.92 -7.28 17.43
C LEU A 12 5.50 -7.44 15.96
N LEU A 13 6.39 -7.16 15.01
CA LEU A 13 6.12 -7.28 13.58
C LEU A 13 5.83 -8.72 13.16
N GLN A 14 6.55 -9.70 13.71
CA GLN A 14 6.29 -11.12 13.48
C GLN A 14 4.89 -11.51 13.97
N ARG A 15 4.49 -11.04 15.16
CA ARG A 15 3.15 -11.29 15.70
C ARG A 15 2.06 -10.61 14.88
N VAL A 16 2.29 -9.38 14.41
CA VAL A 16 1.40 -8.67 13.47
C VAL A 16 1.21 -9.48 12.19
N ARG A 17 2.30 -9.97 11.58
CA ARG A 17 2.24 -10.79 10.35
C ARG A 17 1.42 -12.06 10.56
N ALA A 18 1.70 -12.79 11.64
CA ALA A 18 0.99 -14.03 11.97
C ALA A 18 -0.52 -13.80 12.16
N LEU A 19 -0.93 -12.73 12.84
CA LEU A 19 -2.35 -12.39 13.00
C LEU A 19 -3.01 -12.08 11.65
N VAL A 20 -2.32 -11.33 10.79
CA VAL A 20 -2.82 -10.96 9.47
C VAL A 20 -2.96 -12.18 8.55
N GLU A 21 -2.02 -13.12 8.59
CA GLU A 21 -2.08 -14.38 7.85
C GLU A 21 -3.26 -15.26 8.30
N GLN A 22 -3.68 -15.14 9.56
CA GLN A 22 -4.87 -15.78 10.11
C GLN A 22 -6.18 -15.02 9.81
N GLY A 23 -6.13 -13.95 9.00
CA GLY A 23 -7.29 -13.09 8.71
C GLY A 23 -7.67 -12.13 9.84
N LYS A 24 -6.88 -12.05 10.92
CA LYS A 24 -7.13 -11.22 12.11
C LYS A 24 -6.48 -9.84 12.01
N ALA A 25 -6.66 -9.15 10.88
CA ALA A 25 -6.03 -7.86 10.62
C ALA A 25 -6.44 -6.76 11.63
N ASP A 26 -7.66 -6.82 12.17
CA ASP A 26 -8.13 -5.88 13.20
C ASP A 26 -7.42 -6.07 14.56
N GLU A 27 -7.11 -7.31 14.93
CA GLU A 27 -6.31 -7.58 16.14
C GLU A 27 -4.87 -7.10 15.96
N ALA A 28 -4.30 -7.32 14.78
CA ALA A 28 -2.97 -6.82 14.43
C ALA A 28 -2.90 -5.28 14.53
N LEU A 29 -3.93 -4.57 14.07
CA LEU A 29 -4.03 -3.11 14.18
C LEU A 29 -4.09 -2.64 15.64
N LYS A 30 -4.79 -3.35 16.53
CA LYS A 30 -4.81 -3.03 17.97
C LYS A 30 -3.42 -3.14 18.57
N LEU A 31 -2.66 -4.15 18.17
CA LEU A 31 -1.29 -4.40 18.65
C LEU A 31 -0.30 -3.31 18.17
N ILE A 32 -0.50 -2.75 16.96
CA ILE A 32 0.32 -1.64 16.48
C ILE A 32 -0.05 -0.32 17.16
N LYS A 33 -1.34 -0.04 17.36
CA LYS A 33 -1.82 1.21 17.98
C LYS A 33 -1.35 1.41 19.42
N SER A 34 -0.99 0.34 20.12
CA SER A 34 -0.37 0.44 21.45
C SER A 34 1.07 0.95 21.43
N VAL A 35 1.67 1.14 20.24
CA VAL A 35 3.05 1.60 20.05
C VAL A 35 3.04 2.96 19.35
N ASP A 36 4.04 3.80 19.65
CA ASP A 36 4.17 5.16 19.13
C ASP A 36 3.96 5.21 17.61
N GLY A 37 2.94 5.97 17.18
CA GLY A 37 2.42 6.02 15.81
C GLY A 37 3.29 6.79 14.82
N THR A 38 4.55 7.02 15.16
CA THR A 38 5.53 7.77 14.36
C THR A 38 6.63 6.89 13.75
N ASP A 39 6.80 5.62 14.17
CA ASP A 39 7.78 4.70 13.57
C ASP A 39 7.38 4.33 12.13
N PRO A 40 8.19 4.67 11.10
CA PRO A 40 7.91 4.34 9.70
C PRO A 40 7.60 2.87 9.43
N VAL A 41 8.26 1.94 10.14
CA VAL A 41 8.08 0.50 9.95
C VAL A 41 6.71 0.06 10.49
N LEU A 42 6.31 0.59 11.65
CA LEU A 42 5.01 0.31 12.24
C LEU A 42 3.88 0.98 11.47
N MET A 43 4.11 2.18 10.94
CA MET A 43 3.17 2.84 10.03
C MET A 43 2.97 2.02 8.75
N ASN A 44 4.05 1.49 8.15
CA ASN A 44 3.95 0.59 7.00
C ASN A 44 3.14 -0.66 7.33
N ALA A 45 3.44 -1.30 8.46
CA ALA A 45 2.72 -2.47 8.94
C ALA A 45 1.22 -2.18 9.16
N ALA A 46 0.88 -1.02 9.75
CA ALA A 46 -0.50 -0.61 9.94
C ALA A 46 -1.23 -0.41 8.60
N GLY A 47 -0.57 0.24 7.63
CA GLY A 47 -1.10 0.42 6.28
C GLY A 47 -1.39 -0.93 5.59
N VAL A 48 -0.46 -1.89 5.67
CA VAL A 48 -0.67 -3.25 5.12
C VAL A 48 -1.80 -3.98 5.83
N CYS A 49 -1.93 -3.84 7.16
CA CYS A 49 -3.07 -4.40 7.89
C CYS A 49 -4.40 -3.81 7.42
N TYR A 50 -4.48 -2.50 7.19
CA TYR A 50 -5.69 -1.88 6.65
C TYR A 50 -6.02 -2.38 5.24
N LEU A 51 -5.02 -2.58 4.37
CA LEU A 51 -5.25 -3.16 3.04
C LEU A 51 -5.84 -4.57 3.14
N ARG A 52 -5.24 -5.42 3.97
CA ARG A 52 -5.67 -6.81 4.15
C ARG A 52 -6.99 -6.95 4.91
N ALA A 53 -7.38 -5.93 5.68
CA ALA A 53 -8.72 -5.81 6.28
C ALA A 53 -9.78 -5.27 5.31
N GLY A 54 -9.46 -5.03 4.03
CA GLY A 54 -10.38 -4.46 3.06
C GLY A 54 -10.71 -2.98 3.29
N ARG A 55 -9.81 -2.22 3.94
CA ARG A 55 -9.99 -0.80 4.28
C ARG A 55 -8.96 0.09 3.57
N PRO A 56 -8.94 0.14 2.23
CA PRO A 56 -7.89 0.82 1.48
C PRO A 56 -7.87 2.34 1.69
N ALA A 57 -9.01 2.99 1.95
CA ALA A 57 -9.05 4.42 2.27
C ALA A 57 -8.26 4.76 3.54
N LYS A 58 -8.38 3.95 4.60
CA LYS A 58 -7.57 4.13 5.83
C LYS A 58 -6.09 3.87 5.57
N ALA A 59 -5.77 2.89 4.71
CA ALA A 59 -4.39 2.65 4.31
C ALA A 59 -3.80 3.87 3.58
N VAL A 60 -4.56 4.51 2.68
CA VAL A 60 -4.15 5.75 2.00
C VAL A 60 -3.80 6.84 3.00
N GLU A 61 -4.60 7.05 4.05
CA GLU A 61 -4.31 8.05 5.10
C GLU A 61 -2.96 7.76 5.81
N VAL A 62 -2.73 6.50 6.20
CA VAL A 62 -1.48 6.11 6.87
C VAL A 62 -0.28 6.28 5.95
N PHE A 63 -0.37 5.80 4.70
CA PHE A 63 0.72 5.92 3.75
C PHE A 63 0.96 7.35 3.27
N HIS A 64 -0.08 8.18 3.19
CA HIS A 64 0.08 9.61 2.95
C HIS A 64 0.88 10.26 4.07
N ARG A 65 0.51 10.03 5.33
CA ARG A 65 1.25 10.55 6.48
C ARG A 65 2.69 10.02 6.53
N LEU A 66 2.93 8.77 6.13
CA LEU A 66 4.25 8.15 6.09
C LEU A 66 5.14 8.72 4.97
N CYS A 67 4.64 8.73 3.74
CA CYS A 67 5.44 9.01 2.55
C CYS A 67 5.43 10.50 2.16
N VAL A 68 4.41 11.26 2.51
CA VAL A 68 4.20 12.64 2.04
C VAL A 68 4.20 13.64 3.21
N GLY A 69 3.41 13.35 4.26
CA GLY A 69 3.24 14.30 5.36
C GLY A 69 2.36 15.48 5.02
N ASP A 70 2.83 16.68 5.40
CA ASP A 70 2.18 17.97 5.12
C ASP A 70 2.58 18.56 3.74
N GLY A 71 3.47 17.87 3.01
CA GLY A 71 3.91 18.29 1.68
C GLY A 71 3.00 17.81 0.55
N LEU A 72 3.39 18.13 -0.69
CA LEU A 72 2.72 17.66 -1.92
C LEU A 72 3.46 16.49 -2.60
N GLY A 73 4.72 16.26 -2.23
CA GLY A 73 5.61 15.26 -2.83
C GLY A 73 5.99 14.16 -1.84
N VAL A 74 6.53 13.05 -2.35
CA VAL A 74 7.12 12.02 -1.49
C VAL A 74 8.37 12.59 -0.82
N ARG A 75 8.50 12.42 0.50
CA ARG A 75 9.64 12.88 1.29
C ARG A 75 10.93 12.21 0.83
N ALA A 76 12.03 12.96 0.80
CA ALA A 76 13.35 12.42 0.54
C ALA A 76 13.70 11.31 1.55
N GLY A 77 14.34 10.23 1.09
CA GLY A 77 14.71 9.09 1.93
C GLY A 77 13.56 8.13 2.28
N THR A 78 12.35 8.34 1.77
CA THR A 78 11.25 7.36 1.93
C THR A 78 11.62 6.04 1.26
N SER A 79 11.45 4.93 1.99
CA SER A 79 11.69 3.59 1.44
C SER A 79 10.84 3.32 0.19
N PRO A 80 11.42 2.77 -0.90
CA PRO A 80 10.67 2.36 -2.09
C PRO A 80 9.52 1.40 -1.77
N LEU A 81 9.67 0.54 -0.77
CA LEU A 81 8.62 -0.35 -0.27
C LEU A 81 7.40 0.44 0.21
N HIS A 82 7.60 1.49 1.00
CA HIS A 82 6.50 2.30 1.53
C HIS A 82 5.75 3.02 0.40
N VAL A 83 6.47 3.49 -0.62
CA VAL A 83 5.88 4.11 -1.81
C VAL A 83 5.11 3.07 -2.64
N ALA A 84 5.63 1.85 -2.78
CA ALA A 84 4.95 0.77 -3.49
C ALA A 84 3.65 0.34 -2.77
N ASN A 85 3.68 0.21 -1.44
CA ASN A 85 2.48 -0.05 -0.65
C ASN A 85 1.48 1.10 -0.70
N PHE A 86 1.96 2.35 -0.76
CA PHE A 86 1.08 3.49 -0.99
C PHE A 86 0.39 3.40 -2.36
N ALA A 87 1.11 3.02 -3.40
CA ALA A 87 0.53 2.78 -4.72
C ALA A 87 -0.55 1.69 -4.68
N ALA A 88 -0.31 0.60 -3.93
CA ALA A 88 -1.31 -0.45 -3.73
C ALA A 88 -2.59 0.06 -3.04
N ALA A 89 -2.44 0.90 -2.02
CA ALA A 89 -3.57 1.54 -1.34
C ALA A 89 -4.38 2.46 -2.26
N LEU A 90 -3.70 3.23 -3.12
CA LEU A 90 -4.34 4.07 -4.11
C LEU A 90 -5.11 3.24 -5.15
N LEU A 91 -4.51 2.15 -5.65
CA LEU A 91 -5.19 1.27 -6.62
C LEU A 91 -6.46 0.66 -6.03
N LEU A 92 -6.36 0.09 -4.82
CA LEU A 92 -7.45 -0.59 -4.14
C LEU A 92 -8.54 0.36 -3.62
N SER A 93 -8.25 1.66 -3.50
CA SER A 93 -9.25 2.70 -3.22
C SER A 93 -9.88 3.29 -4.48
N GLY A 94 -9.52 2.79 -5.68
CA GLY A 94 -10.04 3.27 -6.95
C GLY A 94 -9.25 4.41 -7.58
N ASN A 95 -8.18 4.89 -6.95
CA ASN A 95 -7.34 5.97 -7.46
C ASN A 95 -6.21 5.43 -8.37
N LEU A 96 -6.57 5.04 -9.59
CA LEU A 96 -5.63 4.51 -10.59
C LEU A 96 -4.54 5.52 -10.96
N ASN A 97 -4.91 6.80 -11.13
CA ASN A 97 -3.97 7.86 -11.51
C ASN A 97 -2.92 8.10 -10.42
N GLY A 98 -3.34 8.13 -9.15
CA GLY A 98 -2.46 8.21 -7.99
C GLY A 98 -1.52 7.00 -7.90
N CYS A 99 -2.04 5.78 -8.09
CA CYS A 99 -1.23 4.56 -8.15
C CYS A 99 -0.13 4.68 -9.21
N ARG A 100 -0.49 5.00 -10.46
CA ARG A 100 0.47 5.18 -11.58
C ARG A 100 1.50 6.26 -11.29
N HIS A 101 1.10 7.36 -10.65
CA HIS A 101 2.04 8.41 -10.27
C HIS A 101 3.06 7.89 -9.25
N LYS A 102 2.64 7.14 -8.23
CA LYS A 102 3.57 6.55 -7.24
C LYS A 102 4.45 5.45 -7.82
N LEU A 103 3.93 4.62 -8.73
CA LEU A 103 4.73 3.59 -9.42
C LEU A 103 5.89 4.16 -10.24
N ARG A 104 5.81 5.41 -10.73
CA ARG A 104 6.94 6.08 -11.41
C ARG A 104 8.12 6.38 -10.48
N LEU A 105 7.91 6.34 -9.16
CA LEU A 105 8.91 6.63 -8.14
C LEU A 105 9.56 5.36 -7.58
N VAL A 106 9.14 4.18 -8.03
CA VAL A 106 9.61 2.87 -7.55
C VAL A 106 10.22 2.11 -8.73
N ASP A 107 11.27 1.34 -8.46
CA ASP A 107 11.83 0.45 -9.47
C ASP A 107 10.77 -0.56 -9.97
N ARG A 108 10.71 -0.76 -11.29
CA ARG A 108 9.71 -1.65 -11.92
C ARG A 108 9.87 -3.12 -11.51
N SER A 109 11.06 -3.54 -11.09
CA SER A 109 11.36 -4.89 -10.61
C SER A 109 10.93 -5.12 -9.15
N HIS A 110 10.55 -4.07 -8.42
CA HIS A 110 10.09 -4.20 -7.03
C HIS A 110 8.86 -5.13 -6.99
N PRO A 111 8.81 -6.17 -6.12
CA PRO A 111 7.75 -7.19 -6.15
C PRO A 111 6.32 -6.63 -6.09
N VAL A 112 6.08 -5.65 -5.21
CA VAL A 112 4.77 -4.97 -5.13
C VAL A 112 4.47 -4.17 -6.40
N ALA A 113 5.48 -3.53 -7.02
CA ALA A 113 5.28 -2.78 -8.26
C ALA A 113 4.96 -3.72 -9.43
N VAL A 114 5.65 -4.86 -9.52
CA VAL A 114 5.35 -5.92 -10.51
C VAL A 114 3.91 -6.38 -10.37
N GLN A 115 3.47 -6.73 -9.14
CA GLN A 115 2.11 -7.17 -8.88
C GLN A 115 1.06 -6.12 -9.34
N LEU A 116 1.29 -4.85 -9.02
CA LEU A 116 0.41 -3.75 -9.40
C LEU A 116 0.37 -3.54 -10.92
N HIS A 117 1.52 -3.57 -11.59
CA HIS A 117 1.59 -3.49 -13.04
C HIS A 117 0.85 -4.64 -13.71
N SER A 118 1.02 -5.87 -13.22
CA SER A 118 0.30 -7.03 -13.74
C SER A 118 -1.22 -6.91 -13.53
N ALA A 119 -1.67 -6.45 -12.36
CA ALA A 119 -3.09 -6.22 -12.09
C ALA A 119 -3.71 -5.17 -13.01
N ILE A 120 -3.02 -4.04 -13.18
CA ILE A 120 -3.45 -2.97 -14.09
C ILE A 120 -3.47 -3.48 -15.54
N ALA A 121 -2.43 -4.19 -15.99
CA ALA A 121 -2.35 -4.71 -17.35
C ALA A 121 -3.46 -5.73 -17.66
N ARG A 122 -3.78 -6.62 -16.71
CA ARG A 122 -4.91 -7.57 -16.86
C ARG A 122 -6.25 -6.84 -16.96
N TRP A 123 -6.47 -5.84 -16.11
CA TRP A 123 -7.68 -5.02 -16.17
C TRP A 123 -7.77 -4.23 -17.49
N GLU A 124 -6.69 -3.60 -17.95
CA GLU A 124 -6.67 -2.94 -19.26
C GLU A 124 -6.92 -3.93 -20.41
N GLY A 125 -6.44 -5.17 -20.25
CA GLY A 125 -6.67 -6.30 -21.15
C GLY A 125 -8.15 -6.71 -21.24
N SER A 126 -8.93 -6.55 -20.17
CA SER A 126 -10.36 -6.86 -20.18
C SER A 126 -11.23 -5.74 -20.80
N LEU A 127 -10.68 -4.56 -21.02
CA LEU A 127 -11.38 -3.44 -21.65
C LEU A 127 -11.57 -3.64 -23.15
N GLY A 128 -12.73 -3.23 -23.66
CA GLY A 128 -12.98 -3.10 -25.10
C GLY A 128 -12.10 -2.03 -25.75
N ALA A 129 -11.91 -2.11 -27.07
CA ALA A 129 -11.03 -1.20 -27.81
C ALA A 129 -11.37 0.29 -27.58
N TRP A 130 -12.66 0.63 -27.56
CA TRP A 130 -13.11 2.01 -27.32
C TRP A 130 -12.87 2.48 -25.88
N GLN A 131 -13.09 1.61 -24.89
CA GLN A 131 -12.78 1.90 -23.48
C GLN A 131 -11.29 2.16 -23.29
N ARG A 132 -10.41 1.43 -23.98
CA ARG A 132 -8.97 1.69 -23.96
C ARG A 132 -8.60 3.04 -24.56
N VAL A 133 -9.27 3.47 -25.64
CA VAL A 133 -9.08 4.81 -26.21
C VAL A 133 -9.52 5.88 -25.22
N LEU A 134 -10.73 5.77 -24.65
CA LEU A 134 -11.22 6.70 -23.63
C LEU A 134 -10.30 6.76 -22.41
N LEU A 135 -9.77 5.62 -21.96
CA LEU A 135 -8.80 5.56 -20.86
C LEU A 135 -7.52 6.34 -21.18
N ARG A 136 -7.00 6.23 -22.41
CA ARG A 136 -5.81 6.98 -22.85
C ARG A 136 -6.07 8.49 -22.91
N LEU A 137 -7.31 8.89 -23.19
CA LEU A 137 -7.74 10.29 -23.19
C LEU A 137 -8.12 10.81 -21.79
N GLY A 138 -8.05 9.97 -20.74
CA GLY A 138 -8.46 10.34 -19.39
C GLY A 138 -9.98 10.48 -19.21
N MET A 139 -10.76 9.98 -20.16
CA MET A 139 -12.23 10.06 -20.19
C MET A 139 -12.92 8.78 -19.67
N PHE A 140 -12.15 7.83 -19.15
CA PHE A 140 -12.65 6.59 -18.59
C PHE A 140 -11.81 6.20 -17.38
N GLU A 141 -12.49 5.89 -16.28
CA GLU A 141 -11.88 5.40 -15.05
C GLU A 141 -12.51 4.06 -14.65
N PRO A 142 -11.82 3.23 -13.86
CA PRO A 142 -12.39 1.97 -13.39
C PRO A 142 -13.66 2.22 -12.58
N GLU A 143 -14.78 1.61 -12.98
CA GLU A 143 -16.04 1.67 -12.22
C GLU A 143 -15.93 1.03 -10.83
N ARG A 144 -15.00 0.07 -10.69
CA ARG A 144 -14.70 -0.62 -9.43
C ARG A 144 -13.18 -0.65 -9.22
N PRO A 145 -12.72 -0.65 -7.97
CA PRO A 145 -11.30 -0.82 -7.68
C PRO A 145 -10.74 -2.08 -8.33
N ILE A 146 -9.55 -1.96 -8.90
CA ILE A 146 -8.84 -3.06 -9.56
C ILE A 146 -8.29 -3.99 -8.46
N GLY A 147 -8.73 -5.25 -8.49
CA GLY A 147 -8.28 -6.28 -7.54
C GLY A 147 -6.83 -6.72 -7.78
N LEU A 148 -6.23 -7.33 -6.75
CA LEU A 148 -4.90 -7.95 -6.83
C LEU A 148 -5.04 -9.47 -6.80
N ASP A 149 -4.16 -10.18 -7.50
CA ASP A 149 -4.14 -11.66 -7.53
C ASP A 149 -3.45 -12.28 -6.29
N GLY A 150 -3.03 -11.46 -5.34
CA GLY A 150 -2.29 -11.90 -4.15
C GLY A 150 -2.44 -10.92 -2.99
N PRO A 151 -1.71 -11.13 -1.89
CA PRO A 151 -1.84 -10.29 -0.71
C PRO A 151 -1.48 -8.84 -1.04
N ALA A 152 -2.30 -7.92 -0.56
CA ALA A 152 -2.08 -6.49 -0.75
C ALA A 152 -0.92 -6.00 0.15
N GLY A 153 0.12 -5.47 -0.49
CA GLY A 153 1.28 -4.86 0.17
C GLY A 153 2.20 -5.85 0.91
N ALA A 154 3.37 -5.35 1.29
CA ALA A 154 4.43 -6.11 1.96
C ALA A 154 4.94 -5.41 3.23
N PHE A 155 5.30 -6.19 4.25
CA PHE A 155 5.76 -5.64 5.53
C PHE A 155 7.24 -5.24 5.53
N VAL A 156 8.08 -5.94 4.74
CA VAL A 156 9.52 -5.73 4.51
C VAL A 156 9.85 -5.97 3.04
#